data_AF-A0A166FYL1-F1
#
_entry.id   AF-A0A166FYL1-F1
#
_cell.length_a   1.000
_cell.length_b   1.000
_cell.length_c   1.000
_cell.angle_alpha   90.00
_cell.angle_beta   90.00
_cell.angle_gamma   90.00
#
_symmetry.space_group_name_H-M   'P 1'
#
loop_
_entity.id
_entity.type
_entity.pdbx_description
1 polymer ?
#
loop_
_entity_poly.entity_id
_entity_poly.type
_entity_poly.pdbx_seq_one_letter_code
_entity_poly.pdbx_strand_id
1 'polypeptide(L)' 'MFGKIVHLGFDALLVTAFLAGIKRSTGLTPALSQVPNKDLRNILRSYLEMGEYAFDFAVVILG' A
#
# COMPACT_ATOMS: atom_id res chain seq x y z
N MET A 1 2.98 20.01 14.75
CA MET A 1 3.25 19.51 13.36
C MET A 1 3.56 18.02 13.32
N PHE A 2 4.40 17.48 14.22
CA PHE A 2 4.81 16.07 14.20
C PHE A 2 3.63 15.07 14.21
N GLY A 3 2.64 15.25 15.08
CA GLY A 3 1.48 14.35 15.14
C GLY A 3 0.66 14.27 13.84
N LYS A 4 0.57 15.37 13.08
CA LYS A 4 -0.16 15.40 11.80
C LYS A 4 0.57 14.63 10.70
N ILE A 5 1.90 14.69 10.69
CA ILE A 5 2.72 13.93 9.74
C ILE A 5 2.61 12.43 10.05
N VAL A 6 2.66 12.05 11.33
CA VAL A 6 2.49 10.66 11.75
C VAL A 6 1.11 10.13 11.35
N HIS A 7 0.04 10.89 11.59
CA HIS A 7 -1.31 10.49 11.17
C HIS A 7 -1.41 10.30 9.66
N LEU A 8 -0.95 11.26 8.86
CA LEU A 8 -0.99 11.15 7.40
C LEU A 8 -0.14 9.97 6.89
N GLY A 9 0.99 9.67 7.53
CA GLY A 9 1.79 8.50 7.21
C GLY A 9 1.07 7.19 7.54
N PHE A 10 0.34 7.16 8.66
CA PHE A 10 -0.47 6.01 9.04
C PHE A 10 -1.66 5.82 8.10
N ASP A 11 -2.37 6.91 7.75
CA ASP A 11 -3.47 6.89 6.78
C ASP A 11 -2.99 6.39 5.42
N ALA A 12 -1.83 6.87 4.96
CA ALA A 12 -1.17 6.41 3.75
C ALA A 12 -0.91 4.89 3.78
N LEU A 13 -0.35 4.38 4.88
CA LEU A 13 -0.10 2.95 5.09
C LEU A 13 -1.41 2.14 5.11
N LEU A 14 -2.47 2.66 5.74
CA LEU A 14 -3.77 1.99 5.77
C LEU A 14 -4.39 1.88 4.38
N VAL A 15 -4.27 2.91 3.55
CA VAL A 15 -4.74 2.89 2.17
C VAL A 15 -4.02 1.81 1.36
N THR A 16 -2.70 1.68 1.49
CA THR A 16 -1.94 0.64 0.75
C THR A 16 -2.23 -0.76 1.27
N ALA A 17 -2.39 -0.94 2.59
CA ALA A 17 -2.79 -2.21 3.19
C ALA A 17 -4.21 -2.63 2.76
N PHE A 18 -5.13 -1.68 2.64
CA PHE A 18 -6.47 -1.93 2.11
C PHE A 18 -6.42 -2.40 0.65
N LEU A 19 -5.63 -1.74 -0.21
CA LEU A 19 -5.42 -2.17 -1.60
C LEU A 19 -4.78 -3.56 -1.68
N ALA A 20 -3.85 -3.88 -0.77
CA ALA A 20 -3.28 -5.22 -0.66
C ALA A 20 -4.34 -6.27 -0.30
N GLY A 21 -5.27 -5.95 0.60
CA GLY A 21 -6.42 -6.80 0.92
C GLY A 21 -7.33 -7.06 -0.28
N ILE A 22 -7.62 -6.04 -1.10
CA ILE A 22 -8.36 -6.20 -2.36
C ILE A 22 -7.62 -7.15 -3.30
N LYS A 23 -6.31 -6.94 -3.50
CA LYS A 23 -5.47 -7.82 -4.32
C LYS A 23 -5.52 -9.27 -3.83
N ARG A 24 -5.46 -9.51 -2.53
CA ARG A 24 -5.50 -10.87 -1.97
C ARG A 24 -6.87 -11.54 -2.09
N SER A 25 -7.94 -10.76 -1.99
CA SER A 25 -9.32 -11.27 -2.03
C SER A 25 -9.86 -11.46 -3.44
N THR A 26 -9.44 -10.62 -4.39
CA THR A 26 -10.01 -10.56 -5.75
C THR A 26 -8.98 -10.84 -6.86
N GLY A 27 -7.68 -10.77 -6.55
CA GLY A 27 -6.61 -10.83 -7.55
C GLY A 27 -6.39 -9.53 -8.33
N LEU A 28 -7.20 -8.49 -8.11
CA LEU A 28 -7.08 -7.22 -8.83
C LEU A 28 -5.90 -6.39 -8.31
N THR A 29 -5.09 -5.87 -9.22
CA THR A 29 -3.95 -4.98 -8.90
C THR A 29 -4.12 -3.61 -9.56
N PRO A 30 -3.69 -2.51 -8.93
CA PRO A 30 -3.63 -1.21 -9.57
C PRO A 30 -2.87 -1.27 -10.90
N ALA A 31 -3.42 -0.64 -11.95
CA ALA A 31 -2.87 -0.69 -13.30
C ALA A 31 -1.62 0.20 -13.45
N LEU A 32 -0.53 -0.16 -12.76
CA LEU A 32 0.75 0.56 -12.80
C LEU A 32 1.33 0.66 -14.22
N SER A 33 0.93 -0.22 -15.13
CA SER A 33 1.32 -0.19 -16.55
C SER A 33 0.82 1.05 -17.29
N GLN A 34 -0.25 1.70 -16.80
CA GLN A 34 -0.80 2.92 -17.39
C GLN A 34 -0.04 4.18 -16.95
N VAL A 35 0.86 4.09 -15.97
CA VAL A 35 1.65 5.24 -15.49
C VAL A 35 2.81 5.50 -16.46
N PRO A 36 2.83 6.62 -17.22
CA PRO A 36 3.80 6.82 -18.30
C PRO A 36 5.23 7.05 -17.78
N ASN A 37 5.38 7.65 -16.60
CA ASN A 37 6.68 7.91 -15.97
C ASN A 37 7.18 6.67 -15.21
N LYS A 38 8.39 6.20 -15.56
CA LYS A 38 9.03 5.03 -14.95
C LYS A 38 9.36 5.22 -13.47
N ASP A 39 9.85 6.40 -13.08
CA ASP A 39 10.23 6.70 -11.70
C ASP A 39 8.99 6.76 -10.82
N LEU A 40 7.93 7.42 -11.30
CA LEU A 40 6.65 7.45 -10.60
C LEU A 40 6.06 6.05 -10.45
N ARG A 41 6.17 5.22 -11.49
CA ARG A 41 5.72 3.82 -11.44
C ARG A 41 6.48 3.02 -10.38
N ASN A 42 7.79 3.21 -10.27
CA ASN A 42 8.60 2.55 -9.24
C ASN A 42 8.21 3.00 -7.83
N ILE A 43 8.00 4.31 -7.63
CA ILE A 43 7.54 4.84 -6.34
C ILE A 43 6.18 4.24 -5.96
N LEU A 44 5.22 4.22 -6.88
CA LEU A 44 3.90 3.64 -6.65
C LEU A 44 4.00 2.13 -6.37
N ARG A 45 4.89 1.42 -7.06
CA ARG A 45 5.14 0.00 -6.78
C ARG A 45 5.64 -0.19 -5.34
N SER A 46 6.70 0.51 -4.94
CA SER A 46 7.24 0.41 -3.58
C SER A 46 6.21 0.82 -2.53
N TYR A 47 5.37 1.80 -2.84
CA TYR A 47 4.28 2.22 -1.96
C TYR A 47 3.21 1.14 -1.76
N LEU A 48 2.80 0.46 -2.83
CA LEU A 48 1.87 -0.67 -2.76
C LEU A 48 2.49 -1.89 -2.06
N GLU A 49 3.77 -2.17 -2.31
CA GLU A 49 4.51 -3.25 -1.64
C GLU A 49 4.56 -3.05 -0.12
N MET A 50 4.75 -1.81 0.37
CA MET A 50 4.66 -1.53 1.81
C MET A 50 3.30 -1.90 2.41
N GLY A 51 2.22 -1.72 1.66
CA GLY A 51 0.88 -2.13 2.07
C GLY A 51 0.71 -3.64 2.17
N GLU A 52 1.31 -4.39 1.22
CA GLU A 52 1.33 -5.85 1.26
C GLU A 52 2.06 -6.37 2.50
N TYR A 53 3.23 -5.81 2.82
CA TYR A 53 3.95 -6.17 4.06
C TYR A 53 3.15 -5.84 5.32
N ALA A 54 2.53 -4.67 5.39
CA ALA A 54 1.71 -4.27 6.54
C ALA A 54 0.49 -5.18 6.70
N PHE A 55 -0.15 -5.56 5.59
CA PHE A 55 -1.28 -6.49 5.59
C PHE A 55 -0.86 -7.89 6.05
N ASP A 56 0.25 -8.42 5.54
CA ASP A 56 0.79 -9.72 5.94
C ASP A 56 1.15 -9.74 7.43
N PHE A 57 1.77 -8.67 7.93
CA PHE A 57 2.07 -8.52 9.35
C PHE A 57 0.80 -8.51 10.21
N ALA A 58 -0.25 -7.81 9.77
CA ALA A 58 -1.53 -7.80 10.46
C ALA A 58 -2.16 -9.20 10.50
N VAL A 59 -2.10 -9.96 9.40
CA VAL A 59 -2.59 -11.34 9.35
C VAL A 59 -1.83 -12.24 10.34
N VAL A 60 -0.51 -12.10 10.43
CA VAL A 60 0.32 -12.88 11.38
C VAL A 60 0.01 -12.56 12.84
N ILE A 61 -0.31 -11.30 13.17
CA ILE A 61 -0.63 -10.90 14.54
C ILE A 61 -2.07 -11.26 14.93
N LEU A 62 -3.00 -11.15 14.00
CA LEU A 62 -4.44 -11.31 14.28
C LEU A 62 -4.95 -12.74 14.08
N GLY A 63 -4.27 -13.55 13.27
CA GLY A 63 -4.59 -14.97 13.00
C GLY A 63 -3.86 -15.91 13.94
#